data_AF-A0A2S9XD41-F1
#
_entry.id   AF-A0A2S9XD41-F1
#
_cell.length_a   1.000
_cell.length_b   1.000
_cell.length_c   1.000
_cell.angle_alpha   90.00
_cell.angle_beta   90.00
_cell.angle_gamma   90.00
#
_symmetry.space_group_name_H-M   'P 1'
#
loop_
_entity.id
_entity.type
_entity.pdbx_description
1 polymer ?
#
loop_
_entity_poly.entity_id
_entity_poly.type
_entity_poly.pdbx_seq_one_letter_code
_entity_poly.pdbx_strand_id
1 'polypeptide(L)'
;MDPTESEQDPAPAPAPEPPADPEDVYPDTDEFAREKRETLVLLRGIVQGLADPAESDRKLEAADPTLVYFLFRWIKKYYHRDQEGADIVRARLREVTNANRGLTRKAKDGEVDPIVEWFEGNYRYRELSAEQLVDIVVEKLEG
;
A
#
# COMPACT_ATOMS: atom_id res chain seq x y z
N MET A 1 -79.52 16.55 -10.80
CA MET A 1 -78.34 17.33 -11.21
C MET A 1 -77.30 17.05 -10.15
N ASP A 2 -76.45 16.07 -10.42
CA ASP A 2 -75.34 15.68 -9.55
C ASP A 2 -74.05 16.29 -10.13
N PRO A 3 -73.22 16.94 -9.29
CA PRO A 3 -71.97 17.51 -9.74
C PRO A 3 -70.93 16.42 -9.97
N THR A 4 -70.20 16.58 -11.07
CA THR A 4 -69.11 15.75 -11.57
C THR A 4 -68.02 15.56 -10.51
N GLU A 5 -67.78 14.32 -10.08
CA GLU A 5 -66.55 13.94 -9.39
C GLU A 5 -65.38 14.19 -10.33
N SER A 6 -64.58 15.21 -10.02
CA SER A 6 -63.27 15.42 -10.64
C SER A 6 -62.27 14.54 -9.92
N GLU A 7 -61.91 13.45 -10.59
CA GLU A 7 -60.81 12.55 -10.23
C GLU A 7 -59.52 13.38 -10.14
N GLN A 8 -58.99 13.55 -8.93
CA GLN A 8 -57.69 14.19 -8.70
C GLN A 8 -56.59 13.17 -9.05
N ASP A 9 -55.87 13.42 -10.14
CA ASP A 9 -54.63 12.74 -10.48
C ASP A 9 -53.64 12.82 -9.30
N PRO A 10 -53.03 11.71 -8.85
CA PRO A 10 -52.02 11.76 -7.82
C PRO A 10 -50.79 12.54 -8.32
N ALA A 11 -50.29 13.47 -7.49
CA ALA A 11 -49.06 14.20 -7.77
C ALA A 11 -47.93 13.23 -8.14
N PRO A 12 -47.10 13.54 -9.17
CA PRO A 12 -45.97 12.70 -9.51
C PRO A 12 -45.07 12.55 -8.28
N ALA A 13 -44.66 11.32 -7.98
CA ALA A 13 -43.69 11.04 -6.94
C ALA A 13 -42.46 11.94 -7.12
N PRO A 14 -41.88 12.51 -6.04
CA PRO A 14 -40.64 13.26 -6.16
C PRO A 14 -39.61 12.37 -6.87
N ALA A 15 -38.96 12.93 -7.90
CA ALA A 15 -37.89 12.24 -8.59
C ALA A 15 -36.86 11.74 -7.56
N PRO A 16 -36.27 10.54 -7.73
CA PRO A 16 -35.18 10.11 -6.86
C PRO A 16 -34.12 11.21 -6.87
N GLU A 17 -33.74 11.68 -5.67
CA GLU A 17 -32.65 12.64 -5.53
C GLU A 17 -31.44 12.08 -6.30
N PRO A 18 -30.78 12.89 -7.15
CA PRO A 18 -29.56 12.44 -7.80
C PRO A 18 -28.58 12.00 -6.71
N PRO A 19 -27.85 10.88 -6.90
CA PRO A 19 -26.82 10.51 -5.94
C PRO A 19 -25.88 11.70 -5.75
N ALA A 20 -25.57 11.98 -4.47
CA ALA A 20 -24.57 12.98 -4.09
C ALA A 20 -23.31 12.81 -4.95
N ASP A 21 -22.71 13.95 -5.31
CA ASP A 21 -21.56 14.10 -6.21
C ASP A 21 -20.64 12.85 -6.29
N PRO A 22 -20.35 12.34 -7.49
CA PRO A 22 -19.46 11.19 -7.67
C PRO A 22 -17.99 11.46 -7.31
N GLU A 23 -17.65 12.66 -6.82
CA GLU A 23 -16.29 13.03 -6.41
C GLU A 23 -16.02 12.84 -4.90
N ASP A 24 -17.02 12.42 -4.11
CA ASP A 24 -16.87 12.16 -2.66
C ASP A 24 -16.85 10.65 -2.34
N VAL A 25 -16.33 9.84 -3.27
CA VAL A 25 -16.04 8.43 -3.04
C VAL A 25 -14.61 8.32 -2.51
N TYR A 26 -14.46 8.53 -1.20
CA TYR A 26 -13.30 8.15 -0.37
C TYR A 26 -11.90 8.37 -0.98
N PRO A 27 -11.27 9.55 -0.79
CA PRO A 27 -9.90 9.81 -1.29
C PRO A 27 -8.84 8.88 -0.67
N ASP A 28 -9.07 8.34 0.52
CA ASP A 28 -8.12 7.46 1.21
C ASP A 28 -7.93 6.10 0.52
N THR A 29 -9.00 5.47 0.02
CA THR A 29 -8.91 4.13 -0.59
C THR A 29 -8.03 4.10 -1.85
N ASP A 30 -8.04 5.15 -2.66
CA ASP A 30 -7.23 5.23 -3.88
C ASP A 30 -5.75 5.52 -3.58
N GLU A 31 -5.46 6.29 -2.54
CA GLU A 31 -4.10 6.59 -2.12
C GLU A 31 -3.38 5.35 -1.56
N PHE A 32 -4.03 4.59 -0.67
CA PHE A 32 -3.45 3.37 -0.12
C PHE A 32 -3.41 2.22 -1.13
N ALA A 33 -4.42 2.09 -1.99
CA ALA A 33 -4.37 1.14 -3.09
C ALA A 33 -3.21 1.45 -4.06
N ARG A 34 -2.95 2.74 -4.31
CA ARG A 34 -1.79 3.20 -5.07
C ARG A 34 -0.49 2.86 -4.34
N GLU A 35 -0.36 3.16 -3.05
CA GLU A 35 0.84 2.87 -2.26
C GLU A 35 1.15 1.36 -2.22
N LYS A 36 0.13 0.52 -2.00
CA LYS A 36 0.23 -0.95 -2.06
C LYS A 36 0.72 -1.41 -3.44
N ARG A 37 0.11 -0.91 -4.52
CA ARG A 37 0.49 -1.27 -5.89
C ARG A 37 1.91 -0.86 -6.21
N GLU A 38 2.29 0.38 -5.88
CA GLU A 38 3.62 0.92 -6.12
C GLU A 38 4.69 0.15 -5.34
N THR A 39 4.39 -0.18 -4.09
CA THR A 39 5.26 -0.97 -3.21
C THR A 39 5.48 -2.38 -3.76
N LEU A 40 4.42 -3.05 -4.23
CA LEU A 40 4.55 -4.38 -4.84
C LEU A 40 5.33 -4.35 -6.16
N VAL A 41 5.08 -3.35 -7.00
CA VAL A 41 5.83 -3.15 -8.26
C VAL A 41 7.31 -2.93 -7.94
N LEU A 42 7.61 -2.09 -6.96
CA LEU A 42 8.98 -1.82 -6.52
C LEU A 42 9.66 -3.09 -6.00
N LEU A 43 9.02 -3.80 -5.07
CA LEU A 43 9.60 -4.99 -4.45
C LEU A 43 9.85 -6.07 -5.51
N ARG A 44 8.91 -6.27 -6.43
CA ARG A 44 9.08 -7.16 -7.59
C ARG A 44 10.23 -6.70 -8.48
N GLY A 45 10.35 -5.39 -8.73
CA GLY A 45 11.44 -4.80 -9.48
C GLY A 45 12.81 -5.08 -8.84
N ILE A 46 12.93 -4.95 -7.51
CA ILE A 46 14.17 -5.25 -6.77
C ILE A 46 14.49 -6.75 -6.86
N VAL A 47 13.50 -7.62 -6.65
CA VAL A 47 13.68 -9.08 -6.70
C VAL A 47 14.07 -9.53 -8.11
N GLN A 48 13.44 -8.99 -9.15
CA GLN A 48 13.67 -9.40 -10.55
C GLN A 48 14.85 -8.65 -11.21
N GLY A 49 15.33 -7.55 -10.61
CA GLY A 49 16.36 -6.70 -11.20
C GLY A 49 15.84 -5.82 -12.33
N LEU A 50 14.55 -5.52 -12.29
CA LEU A 50 13.86 -4.64 -13.24
C LEU A 50 13.63 -3.24 -12.66
N ALA A 51 13.94 -3.05 -11.37
CA ALA A 51 13.82 -1.76 -10.71
C ALA A 51 14.87 -0.78 -11.24
N ASP A 52 14.40 0.31 -11.87
CA ASP A 52 15.23 1.48 -12.11
C ASP A 52 15.55 2.15 -10.76
N PRO A 53 16.82 2.42 -10.43
CA PRO A 53 17.19 3.02 -9.14
C PRO A 53 16.57 4.39 -8.89
N ALA A 54 16.40 5.23 -9.91
CA ALA A 54 15.85 6.58 -9.76
C ALA A 54 14.32 6.56 -9.59
N GLU A 55 13.62 5.67 -10.29
CA GLU A 55 12.19 5.43 -10.07
C GLU A 55 11.93 4.82 -8.69
N SER A 56 12.78 3.87 -8.29
CA SER A 56 12.72 3.22 -6.99
C SER A 56 12.89 4.22 -5.85
N ASP A 57 13.81 5.16 -6.04
CA ASP A 57 14.10 6.20 -5.07
C ASP A 57 12.89 7.09 -4.81
N ARG A 58 12.27 7.64 -5.86
CA ARG A 58 11.08 8.49 -5.71
C ARG A 58 9.93 7.80 -5.00
N LYS A 59 9.69 6.52 -5.32
CA LYS A 59 8.62 5.73 -4.68
C LYS A 59 8.90 5.47 -3.20
N LEU A 60 10.14 5.11 -2.86
CA LEU A 60 10.53 4.89 -1.45
C LEU A 60 10.62 6.20 -0.65
N GLU A 61 10.94 7.30 -1.30
CA GLU A 61 10.92 8.63 -0.68
C GLU A 61 9.49 9.08 -0.36
N ALA A 62 8.52 8.74 -1.20
CA ALA A 62 7.11 9.05 -0.96
C ALA A 62 6.41 8.10 0.03
N ALA A 63 6.79 6.81 0.04
CA ALA A 63 6.15 5.78 0.88
C ALA A 63 6.27 6.04 2.39
N ASP A 64 5.37 5.48 3.19
CA ASP A 64 5.46 5.56 4.65
C ASP A 64 6.79 4.98 5.20
N PRO A 65 7.46 5.64 6.18
CA PRO A 65 8.70 5.14 6.77
C PRO A 65 8.63 3.70 7.32
N THR A 66 7.50 3.33 7.92
CA THR A 66 7.23 2.01 8.48
C THR A 66 7.12 0.97 7.36
N LEU A 67 6.47 1.32 6.25
CA LEU A 67 6.41 0.46 5.07
C LEU A 67 7.82 0.23 4.49
N VAL A 68 8.63 1.29 4.34
CA VAL A 68 10.03 1.18 3.89
C VAL A 68 10.84 0.25 4.80
N TYR A 69 10.67 0.37 6.13
CA TYR A 69 11.29 -0.53 7.10
C TYR A 69 10.92 -2.00 6.83
N PHE A 70 9.61 -2.29 6.72
CA PHE A 70 9.12 -3.65 6.50
C PHE A 70 9.66 -4.27 5.21
N LEU A 71 9.72 -3.51 4.11
CA LEU A 71 10.28 -4.00 2.84
C LEU A 71 11.75 -4.38 2.98
N PHE A 72 12.56 -3.49 3.58
CA PHE A 72 14.00 -3.75 3.76
C PHE A 72 14.24 -4.92 4.70
N ARG A 73 13.43 -5.02 5.76
CA ARG A 73 13.50 -6.10 6.74
C ARG A 73 13.10 -7.43 6.13
N TRP A 74 12.01 -7.47 5.37
CA TRP A 74 11.51 -8.66 4.71
C TRP A 74 12.53 -9.18 3.70
N ILE A 75 13.08 -8.33 2.81
CA ILE A 75 14.10 -8.78 1.84
C ILE A 75 15.29 -9.42 2.56
N LYS A 76 15.78 -8.79 3.64
CA LYS A 76 16.92 -9.33 4.42
C LYS A 76 16.62 -10.64 5.13
N LYS A 77 15.36 -10.88 5.54
CA LYS A 77 14.96 -12.05 6.33
C LYS A 77 14.48 -13.21 5.46
N TYR A 78 13.78 -12.90 4.37
CA TYR A 78 13.22 -13.84 3.39
C TYR A 78 14.33 -14.43 2.52
N TYR A 79 15.19 -13.57 1.93
CA TYR A 79 16.34 -14.00 1.12
C TYR A 79 17.56 -14.29 1.99
N HIS A 80 17.58 -15.47 2.62
CA HIS A 80 18.71 -15.92 3.43
C HIS A 80 19.90 -16.30 2.54
N ARG A 81 21.14 -16.15 3.06
CA ARG A 81 22.40 -16.44 2.32
C ARG A 81 22.50 -17.86 1.74
N ASP A 82 21.71 -18.80 2.26
CA ASP A 82 21.72 -20.20 1.83
C ASP A 82 20.70 -20.47 0.70
N GLN A 83 19.93 -19.46 0.29
CA GLN A 83 19.01 -19.55 -0.85
C GLN A 83 19.68 -19.11 -2.15
N GLU A 84 19.37 -19.80 -3.23
CA GLU A 84 19.81 -19.43 -4.57
C GLU A 84 19.31 -18.02 -4.93
N GLY A 85 20.20 -17.18 -5.44
CA GLY A 85 19.88 -15.80 -5.84
C GLY A 85 19.73 -14.79 -4.69
N ALA A 86 19.81 -15.20 -3.42
CA ALA A 86 19.68 -14.28 -2.30
C ALA A 86 20.73 -13.16 -2.30
N ASP A 87 21.98 -13.48 -2.66
CA ASP A 87 23.05 -12.48 -2.76
C ASP A 87 22.77 -11.43 -3.83
N ILE A 88 22.14 -11.84 -4.94
CA ILE A 88 21.77 -10.94 -6.03
C ILE A 88 20.68 -9.96 -5.57
N VAL A 89 19.61 -10.48 -4.95
CA VAL A 89 18.51 -9.64 -4.45
C VAL A 89 19.02 -8.67 -3.37
N ARG A 90 19.90 -9.14 -2.47
CA ARG A 90 20.48 -8.30 -1.42
C ARG A 90 21.48 -7.27 -1.97
N ALA A 91 22.19 -7.57 -3.05
CA ALA A 91 23.04 -6.61 -3.75
C ALA A 91 22.19 -5.50 -4.39
N ARG A 92 21.09 -5.83 -5.05
CA ARG A 92 20.15 -4.85 -5.63
C ARG A 92 19.51 -3.96 -4.58
N LEU A 93 19.07 -4.55 -3.46
CA LEU A 93 18.60 -3.74 -2.32
C LEU A 93 19.69 -2.77 -1.85
N ARG A 94 20.95 -3.22 -1.79
CA ARG A 94 22.08 -2.36 -1.41
C ARG A 94 22.29 -1.22 -2.41
N GLU A 95 22.19 -1.48 -3.71
CA GLU A 95 22.29 -0.47 -4.76
C GLU A 95 21.23 0.63 -4.58
N VAL A 96 19.96 0.24 -4.34
CA VAL A 96 18.87 1.18 -4.04
C VAL A 96 19.19 2.01 -2.80
N THR A 97 19.61 1.38 -1.70
CA THR A 97 19.94 2.12 -0.47
C THR A 97 21.20 2.98 -0.57
N ASN A 98 22.13 2.65 -1.47
CA ASN A 98 23.35 3.42 -1.71
C ASN A 98 23.07 4.64 -2.60
N ALA A 99 22.13 4.50 -3.54
CA ALA A 99 21.67 5.59 -4.39
C ALA A 99 21.03 6.71 -3.57
N ASN A 100 20.31 6.37 -2.48
CA ASN A 100 19.78 7.35 -1.55
C ASN A 100 20.01 6.96 -0.08
N ARG A 101 20.98 7.63 0.55
CA ARG A 101 21.31 7.44 1.96
C ARG A 101 20.17 7.83 2.91
N GLY A 102 19.26 8.71 2.47
CA GLY A 102 18.05 9.09 3.18
C GLY A 102 17.13 7.91 3.44
N LEU A 103 17.08 6.92 2.55
CA LEU A 103 16.22 5.75 2.69
C LEU A 103 16.59 4.88 3.90
N THR A 104 17.89 4.76 4.21
CA THR A 104 18.31 4.02 5.40
C THR A 104 17.89 4.73 6.68
N ARG A 105 17.93 6.06 6.69
CA ARG A 105 17.45 6.86 7.82
C ARG A 105 15.93 6.76 7.95
N LYS A 106 15.20 6.91 6.85
CA LYS A 106 13.74 6.77 6.80
C LYS A 106 13.27 5.40 7.30
N ALA A 107 13.90 4.32 6.83
CA ALA A 107 13.62 2.97 7.34
C ALA A 107 13.89 2.83 8.85
N LYS A 108 14.90 3.54 9.37
CA LYS A 108 15.18 3.55 10.81
C LYS A 108 14.14 4.35 11.59
N ASP A 109 13.62 5.42 11.00
CA ASP A 109 12.53 6.20 11.61
C ASP A 109 11.22 5.40 11.64
N GLY A 110 10.99 4.51 10.65
CA GLY A 110 9.86 3.57 10.67
C GLY A 110 10.01 2.39 11.64
N GLU A 111 11.23 2.06 12.07
CA GLU A 111 11.48 0.93 12.98
C GLU A 111 10.83 1.13 14.36
N VAL A 112 10.62 2.39 14.78
CA VAL A 112 10.05 2.73 16.10
C VAL A 112 8.52 2.78 16.11
N ASP A 113 7.87 2.49 14.99
CA ASP A 113 6.42 2.48 14.89
C ASP A 113 5.80 1.30 15.69
N PRO A 114 4.75 1.52 16.50
CA PRO A 114 4.06 0.45 17.23
C PRO A 114 3.56 -0.71 16.34
N ILE A 115 3.28 -0.46 15.06
CA ILE A 115 2.90 -1.48 14.09
C ILE A 115 4.03 -2.48 13.88
N VAL A 116 5.30 -2.07 13.99
CA VAL A 116 6.45 -2.98 13.89
C VAL A 116 6.43 -4.00 15.02
N GLU A 117 6.25 -3.55 16.27
CA GLU A 117 6.18 -4.45 17.42
C GLU A 117 4.98 -5.40 17.31
N TRP A 118 3.82 -4.88 16.94
CA TRP A 118 2.63 -5.68 16.70
C TRP A 118 2.89 -6.74 15.62
N PHE A 119 3.46 -6.35 14.48
CA PHE A 119 3.70 -7.26 13.37
C PHE A 119 4.73 -8.34 13.74
N GLU A 120 5.87 -7.98 14.34
CA GLU A 120 6.91 -8.94 14.73
C GLU A 120 6.43 -9.87 15.87
N GLY A 121 5.43 -9.46 16.65
CA GLY A 121 4.73 -10.29 17.63
C GLY A 121 3.79 -11.34 17.01
N ASN A 122 3.15 -11.02 15.87
CA ASN A 122 2.09 -11.85 15.27
C ASN A 122 2.55 -12.64 14.04
N TYR A 123 3.59 -12.18 13.34
CA TYR A 123 4.00 -12.73 12.06
C TYR A 123 5.49 -13.05 12.01
N ARG A 124 5.86 -13.89 11.03
CA ARG A 124 7.25 -14.22 10.71
C ARG A 124 7.52 -13.86 9.27
N TYR A 125 8.49 -12.98 9.04
CA TYR A 125 8.87 -12.51 7.71
C TYR A 125 9.09 -13.60 6.66
N ARG A 126 9.61 -14.77 7.08
CA ARG A 126 9.93 -15.89 6.19
C ARG A 126 8.70 -16.66 5.72
N GLU A 127 7.57 -16.51 6.41
CA GLU A 127 6.33 -17.24 6.14
C GLU A 127 5.39 -16.45 5.24
N LEU A 128 5.69 -15.19 4.98
CA LEU A 128 4.85 -14.28 4.20
C LEU A 128 5.43 -14.05 2.81
N SER A 129 4.56 -14.11 1.80
CA SER A 129 4.88 -13.58 0.49
C SER A 129 5.02 -12.05 0.54
N ALA A 130 5.57 -11.50 -0.55
CA ALA A 130 5.60 -10.08 -0.81
C ALA A 130 4.21 -9.43 -0.70
N GLU A 131 3.21 -10.01 -1.37
CA GLU A 131 1.84 -9.52 -1.33
C GLU A 131 1.28 -9.57 0.08
N GLN A 132 1.41 -10.71 0.77
CA GLN A 132 0.86 -10.86 2.12
C GLN A 132 1.47 -9.87 3.11
N LEU A 133 2.78 -9.61 3.04
CA LEU A 133 3.43 -8.60 3.87
C LEU A 133 2.83 -7.22 3.64
N VAL A 134 2.78 -6.79 2.37
CA VAL A 134 2.33 -5.44 2.03
C VAL A 134 0.86 -5.26 2.39
N ASP A 135 0.02 -6.27 2.13
CA ASP A 135 -1.40 -6.27 2.50
C ASP A 135 -1.56 -6.04 4.01
N ILE A 136 -0.93 -6.88 4.84
CA ILE A 136 -1.06 -6.79 6.30
C ILE A 136 -0.56 -5.44 6.83
N VAL A 137 0.56 -4.94 6.31
CA VAL A 137 1.17 -3.69 6.80
C VAL A 137 0.35 -2.48 6.37
N VAL A 138 -0.07 -2.41 5.10
CA VAL A 138 -0.86 -1.29 4.59
C VAL A 138 -2.24 -1.25 5.25
N GLU A 139 -2.92 -2.39 5.38
CA GLU A 139 -4.19 -2.47 6.13
C GLU A 139 -4.01 -1.98 7.56
N LYS A 140 -2.86 -2.25 8.18
CA LYS A 140 -2.61 -1.79 9.55
C LYS A 140 -2.29 -0.31 9.66
N LEU A 141 -1.71 0.28 8.62
CA LEU A 141 -1.45 1.72 8.53
C LEU A 141 -2.74 2.53 8.26
N GLU A 142 -3.73 1.92 7.60
CA GLU A 142 -5.04 2.53 7.32
C GLU A 142 -5.89 2.74 8.60
N GLY A 143 -5.87 1.77 9.53
CA GLY A 143 -6.54 1.86 10.83
C GLY A 143 -7.73 0.92 11.01
#